data_AF-A0A0B6ZF59-F1
#
_entry.id   AF-A0A0B6ZF59-F1
#
_cell.length_a   1.000
_cell.length_b   1.000
_cell.length_c   1.000
_cell.angle_alpha   90.00
_cell.angle_beta   90.00
_cell.angle_gamma   90.00
#
_symmetry.space_group_name_H-M   'P 1'
#
loop_
_entity.id
_entity.type
_entity.pdbx_description
1 polymer ?
#
loop_
_entity_poly.entity_id
_entity_poly.type
_entity_poly.pdbx_seq_one_letter_code
_entity_poly.pdbx_strand_id
1 'polypeptide(L)'
;ARYDQVVDNLISTFNNKNLNSKVMTQRERPSQLLLLVNSLYNIKRYSECMQWAEASLHEAVLYYKRVSTLQLRQDWAATLVSLFECIDRIMVEDENILPSLTHGHLVRLAHSLVTVIEISLDVAESVTEMPIGSLLPWKLLYRVLRFEEISCDLNKQKDLNQESLQRDAEQHNQEEKELRNSLLMLKQAHEYLGRHSWCTNSDGALLLFIMMVVEKEMEGRSDDDLEELTSIFEQCVYCLYGHPNKRGRAKHLNDHNCSQVTLTWERSGTVFHHFATQSVPEFDSYKTSTVTADVENLLRRIFALVPEKINPNQGLAAITDYIEGSANSVSTIPAMTIDKNLDPYNISGLLYYLLGDFYFKSRNKPKQSNFTS
;
A
#
# COMPACT_ATOMS: atom_id res chain seq x y z
N ALA A 1 -3.11 3.92 -32.76
CA ALA A 1 -4.47 3.93 -33.34
C ALA A 1 -5.03 5.35 -33.29
N ARG A 2 -6.00 5.72 -34.13
CA ARG A 2 -6.69 7.02 -34.01
C ARG A 2 -7.75 6.91 -32.90
N TYR A 3 -7.32 7.08 -31.64
CA TYR A 3 -8.16 6.86 -30.46
C TYR A 3 -9.41 7.74 -30.47
N ASP A 4 -9.33 8.98 -30.95
CA ASP A 4 -10.49 9.88 -31.04
C ASP A 4 -11.61 9.30 -31.91
N GLN A 5 -11.26 8.74 -33.07
CA GLN A 5 -12.23 8.11 -33.97
C GLN A 5 -12.90 6.89 -33.34
N VAL A 6 -12.17 6.14 -32.52
CA VAL A 6 -12.71 4.99 -31.79
C VAL A 6 -13.72 5.45 -30.74
N VAL A 7 -13.38 6.50 -29.99
CA VAL A 7 -14.27 7.08 -28.98
C VAL A 7 -15.57 7.58 -29.62
N ASP A 8 -15.48 8.38 -30.69
CA ASP A 8 -16.66 8.94 -31.36
C ASP A 8 -17.59 7.84 -31.89
N ASN A 9 -17.02 6.81 -32.51
CA ASN A 9 -17.77 5.67 -33.04
C ASN A 9 -18.46 4.87 -31.92
N LEU A 10 -17.75 4.56 -30.84
CA LEU A 10 -18.28 3.75 -29.73
C LEU A 10 -19.32 4.52 -28.92
N ILE A 11 -19.09 5.79 -28.60
CA ILE A 11 -20.06 6.63 -27.88
C ILE A 11 -21.33 6.77 -28.73
N SER A 12 -21.21 7.03 -30.03
CA SER A 12 -22.36 7.09 -30.94
C SER A 12 -23.13 5.76 -30.97
N THR A 13 -22.43 4.63 -30.99
CA THR A 13 -23.03 3.29 -30.96
C THR A 13 -23.78 3.05 -29.65
N PHE A 14 -23.20 3.43 -28.51
CA PHE A 14 -23.81 3.21 -27.18
C PHE A 14 -25.02 4.12 -26.92
N ASN A 15 -25.01 5.33 -27.48
CA ASN A 15 -26.11 6.28 -27.36
C ASN A 15 -27.28 5.98 -28.32
N ASN A 16 -27.01 5.37 -29.47
CA ASN A 16 -28.02 5.01 -30.46
C ASN A 16 -28.78 3.73 -30.05
N LYS A 17 -29.78 3.89 -29.17
CA LYS A 17 -30.72 2.81 -28.74
C LYS A 17 -31.44 2.09 -29.89
N ASN A 18 -31.46 2.67 -31.10
CA ASN A 18 -32.16 2.15 -32.27
C ASN A 18 -31.32 1.26 -33.20
N LEU A 19 -29.99 1.19 -33.04
CA LEU A 19 -29.14 0.27 -33.82
C LEU A 19 -29.12 -1.11 -33.16
N ASN A 20 -30.26 -1.79 -33.23
CA ASN A 20 -30.45 -3.23 -33.09
C ASN A 20 -29.64 -3.94 -31.99
N SER A 21 -30.36 -4.30 -30.93
CA SER A 21 -30.09 -5.42 -30.01
C SER A 21 -29.82 -6.79 -30.70
N LYS A 22 -29.89 -6.86 -32.03
CA LYS A 22 -29.59 -8.04 -32.85
C LYS A 22 -28.15 -8.12 -33.38
N VAL A 23 -27.36 -7.05 -33.35
CA VAL A 23 -25.97 -7.06 -33.89
C VAL A 23 -24.92 -7.12 -32.80
N MET A 24 -25.21 -6.64 -31.59
CA MET A 24 -24.27 -6.72 -30.47
C MET A 24 -24.36 -8.07 -29.78
N THR A 25 -23.46 -8.98 -30.14
CA THR A 25 -23.35 -10.26 -29.42
C THR A 25 -22.81 -9.99 -28.01
N GLN A 26 -23.36 -10.69 -27.01
CA GLN A 26 -22.85 -10.61 -25.63
C GLN A 26 -21.35 -10.91 -25.52
N ARG A 27 -20.77 -11.62 -26.49
CA ARG A 27 -19.34 -11.93 -26.55
C ARG A 27 -18.45 -10.73 -26.90
N GLU A 28 -18.93 -9.79 -27.71
CA GLU A 28 -18.12 -8.64 -28.14
C GLU A 28 -18.22 -7.46 -27.17
N ARG A 29 -19.27 -7.45 -26.33
CA ARG A 29 -19.52 -6.37 -25.38
C ARG A 29 -18.33 -6.07 -24.45
N PRO A 30 -17.68 -7.07 -23.82
CA PRO A 30 -16.55 -6.80 -22.94
C PRO A 30 -15.41 -6.06 -23.64
N SER A 31 -15.04 -6.49 -24.85
CA SER A 31 -13.97 -5.85 -25.64
C SER A 31 -14.30 -4.40 -26.00
N GLN A 32 -15.56 -4.09 -26.30
CA GLN A 32 -15.99 -2.72 -26.62
C GLN A 32 -15.91 -1.79 -25.41
N LEU A 33 -16.32 -2.26 -24.22
CA LEU A 33 -16.20 -1.48 -22.98
C LEU A 33 -14.74 -1.14 -22.70
N LEU A 34 -13.87 -2.15 -22.75
CA LEU A 34 -12.43 -1.96 -22.54
C LEU A 34 -11.79 -1.07 -23.61
N LEU A 35 -12.20 -1.20 -24.87
CA LEU A 35 -11.66 -0.38 -25.96
C LEU A 35 -12.03 1.10 -25.79
N LEU A 36 -13.27 1.40 -25.41
CA LEU A 36 -13.71 2.77 -25.15
C LEU A 36 -12.91 3.41 -24.00
N VAL A 37 -12.89 2.73 -22.85
CA VAL A 37 -12.23 3.21 -21.64
C VAL A 37 -10.72 3.40 -21.87
N ASN A 38 -10.05 2.42 -22.48
CA ASN A 38 -8.63 2.58 -22.82
C ASN A 38 -8.38 3.68 -23.85
N SER A 39 -9.29 3.89 -24.81
CA SER A 39 -9.12 4.97 -25.81
C SER A 39 -9.24 6.34 -25.14
N LEU A 40 -10.21 6.53 -24.25
CA LEU A 40 -10.38 7.75 -23.46
C LEU A 40 -9.17 8.05 -22.56
N TYR A 41 -8.60 7.02 -21.93
CA TYR A 41 -7.37 7.15 -21.14
C TYR A 41 -6.18 7.61 -22.01
N ASN A 42 -5.98 7.00 -23.18
CA ASN A 42 -4.85 7.33 -24.07
C ASN A 42 -4.91 8.76 -24.63
N ILE A 43 -6.12 9.34 -24.79
CA ILE A 43 -6.31 10.74 -25.19
C ILE A 43 -6.39 11.71 -24.00
N LYS A 44 -6.10 11.23 -22.78
CA LYS A 44 -6.07 12.01 -21.52
C LYS A 44 -7.37 12.72 -21.17
N ARG A 45 -8.52 12.22 -21.65
CA ARG A 45 -9.84 12.71 -21.26
C ARG A 45 -10.28 12.04 -19.96
N TYR A 46 -9.54 12.25 -18.88
CA TYR A 46 -9.67 11.47 -17.64
C TYR A 46 -11.06 11.57 -17.00
N SER A 47 -11.69 12.75 -16.97
CA SER A 47 -13.05 12.89 -16.40
C SER A 47 -14.09 12.05 -17.15
N GLU A 48 -14.07 12.11 -18.49
CA GLU A 48 -14.98 11.29 -19.30
C GLU A 48 -14.63 9.81 -19.21
N CYS A 49 -13.33 9.49 -19.17
CA CYS A 49 -12.83 8.15 -18.94
C CYS A 49 -13.37 7.57 -17.64
N MET A 50 -13.35 8.34 -16.55
CA MET A 50 -13.85 7.92 -15.24
C MET A 50 -15.36 7.64 -15.27
N GLN A 51 -16.15 8.51 -15.91
CA GLN A 51 -17.60 8.30 -16.07
C GLN A 51 -17.92 7.03 -16.85
N TRP A 52 -17.21 6.79 -17.96
CA TRP A 52 -17.39 5.58 -18.77
C TRP A 52 -16.86 4.33 -18.08
N ALA A 53 -15.74 4.41 -17.35
CA ALA A 53 -15.16 3.30 -16.61
C ALA A 53 -16.07 2.85 -15.48
N GLU A 54 -16.65 3.79 -14.72
CA GLU A 54 -17.62 3.49 -13.68
C GLU A 54 -18.88 2.82 -14.23
N ALA A 55 -19.47 3.37 -15.31
CA ALA A 55 -20.65 2.77 -15.94
C ALA A 55 -20.35 1.38 -16.53
N SER A 56 -19.18 1.21 -17.15
CA SER A 56 -18.72 -0.06 -17.71
C SER A 56 -18.49 -1.11 -16.61
N LEU A 57 -17.95 -0.68 -15.47
CA LEU A 57 -17.76 -1.55 -14.30
C LEU A 57 -19.10 -2.05 -13.78
N HIS A 58 -20.07 -1.15 -13.60
CA HIS A 58 -21.41 -1.52 -13.17
C HIS A 58 -22.06 -2.54 -14.12
N GLU A 59 -21.97 -2.29 -15.43
CA GLU A 59 -22.48 -3.20 -16.45
C GLU A 59 -21.79 -4.57 -16.37
N ALA A 60 -20.46 -4.61 -16.28
CA ALA A 60 -19.69 -5.84 -16.18
C ALA A 60 -20.06 -6.67 -14.94
N VAL A 61 -20.30 -6.02 -13.79
CA VAL A 61 -20.76 -6.69 -12.56
C VAL A 61 -22.14 -7.35 -12.76
N LEU A 62 -23.07 -6.65 -13.42
CA LEU A 62 -24.39 -7.19 -13.72
C LEU A 62 -24.32 -8.42 -14.64
N TYR A 63 -23.46 -8.38 -15.66
CA TYR A 63 -23.27 -9.53 -16.55
C TYR A 63 -22.60 -10.69 -15.84
N TYR A 64 -21.53 -10.44 -15.07
CA TYR A 64 -20.83 -11.48 -14.30
C TYR A 64 -21.80 -12.29 -13.42
N LYS A 65 -22.74 -11.62 -12.75
CA LYS A 65 -23.77 -12.27 -11.93
C LYS A 65 -24.81 -13.08 -12.72
N ARG A 66 -25.10 -12.70 -13.96
CA ARG A 66 -26.20 -13.27 -14.77
C ARG A 66 -25.78 -14.39 -15.70
N VAL A 67 -24.51 -14.42 -16.11
CA VAL A 67 -24.03 -15.43 -17.06
C VAL A 67 -24.03 -16.83 -16.43
N SER A 68 -24.56 -17.79 -17.18
CA SER A 68 -24.74 -19.18 -16.75
C SER A 68 -23.53 -20.06 -17.04
N THR A 69 -22.74 -19.73 -18.07
CA THR A 69 -21.59 -20.54 -18.48
C THR A 69 -20.32 -20.08 -17.78
N LEU A 70 -19.48 -21.03 -17.34
CA LEU A 70 -18.18 -20.75 -16.72
C LEU A 70 -17.27 -19.89 -17.60
N GLN A 71 -17.19 -20.18 -18.91
CA GLN A 71 -16.33 -19.43 -19.83
C GLN A 71 -16.71 -17.93 -19.88
N LEU A 72 -17.99 -17.61 -20.13
CA LEU A 72 -18.43 -16.21 -20.13
C LEU A 72 -18.20 -15.55 -18.77
N ARG A 73 -18.36 -16.29 -17.66
CA ARG A 73 -18.08 -15.75 -16.33
C ARG A 73 -16.61 -15.37 -16.17
N GLN A 74 -15.69 -16.21 -16.66
CA GLN A 74 -14.25 -15.93 -16.67
C GLN A 74 -13.91 -14.74 -17.59
N ASP A 75 -14.54 -14.64 -18.76
CA ASP A 75 -14.35 -13.50 -19.67
C ASP A 75 -14.79 -12.17 -19.01
N TRP A 76 -15.92 -12.17 -18.31
CA TRP A 76 -16.38 -11.02 -17.54
C TRP A 76 -15.51 -10.76 -16.30
N ALA A 77 -14.97 -11.80 -15.64
CA ALA A 77 -14.02 -11.64 -14.55
C ALA A 77 -12.76 -10.91 -15.04
N ALA A 78 -12.17 -11.35 -16.16
CA ALA A 78 -11.01 -10.70 -16.77
C ALA A 78 -11.32 -9.23 -17.14
N THR A 79 -12.52 -8.99 -17.65
CA THR A 79 -12.98 -7.63 -17.98
C THR A 79 -13.09 -6.74 -16.73
N LEU A 80 -13.61 -7.27 -15.63
CA LEU A 80 -13.64 -6.56 -14.34
C LEU A 80 -12.23 -6.21 -13.88
N VAL A 81 -11.28 -7.15 -13.94
CA VAL A 81 -9.87 -6.90 -13.60
C VAL A 81 -9.31 -5.73 -14.40
N SER A 82 -9.47 -5.75 -15.73
CA SER A 82 -8.98 -4.66 -16.60
C SER A 82 -9.68 -3.31 -16.34
N LEU A 83 -10.97 -3.32 -15.98
CA LEU A 83 -11.69 -2.10 -15.61
C LEU A 83 -11.17 -1.54 -14.27
N PHE A 84 -10.92 -2.38 -13.27
CA PHE A 84 -10.31 -1.94 -12.01
C PHE A 84 -8.94 -1.33 -12.24
N GLU A 85 -8.09 -1.96 -13.05
CA GLU A 85 -6.76 -1.43 -13.40
C GLU A 85 -6.86 -0.09 -14.12
N CYS A 86 -7.86 0.10 -14.98
CA CYS A 86 -8.05 1.40 -15.63
C CYS A 86 -8.51 2.48 -14.64
N ILE A 87 -9.46 2.17 -13.75
CA ILE A 87 -9.92 3.11 -12.73
C ILE A 87 -8.77 3.47 -11.80
N ASP A 88 -7.97 2.49 -11.36
CA ASP A 88 -6.79 2.72 -10.52
C ASP A 88 -5.76 3.63 -11.20
N ARG A 89 -5.45 3.38 -12.48
CA ARG A 89 -4.56 4.26 -13.26
C ARG A 89 -5.09 5.68 -13.35
N ILE A 90 -6.38 5.87 -13.60
CA ILE A 90 -6.99 7.21 -13.65
C ILE A 90 -6.83 7.93 -12.30
N MET A 91 -7.13 7.24 -11.19
CA MET A 91 -7.03 7.83 -9.85
C MET A 91 -5.58 8.08 -9.40
N VAL A 92 -4.59 7.42 -10.00
CA VAL A 92 -3.15 7.73 -9.78
C VAL A 92 -2.72 8.94 -10.60
N GLU A 93 -3.20 9.07 -11.84
CA GLU A 93 -2.90 10.23 -12.71
C GLU A 93 -3.56 11.52 -12.23
N ASP A 94 -4.77 11.43 -11.66
CA ASP A 94 -5.52 12.55 -11.11
C ASP A 94 -6.14 12.16 -9.76
N GLU A 95 -5.49 12.57 -8.65
CA GLU A 95 -5.96 12.31 -7.29
C GLU A 95 -7.32 12.97 -6.98
N ASN A 96 -7.69 14.02 -7.72
CA ASN A 96 -8.94 14.77 -7.56
C ASN A 96 -10.00 14.40 -8.60
N ILE A 97 -9.91 13.20 -9.20
CA ILE A 97 -10.85 12.77 -10.24
C ILE A 97 -12.25 12.43 -9.70
N LEU A 98 -12.38 11.98 -8.44
CA LEU A 98 -13.65 11.57 -7.83
C LEU A 98 -14.73 12.68 -7.83
N PRO A 99 -14.41 13.94 -7.52
CA PRO A 99 -15.31 15.08 -7.71
C PRO A 99 -15.92 15.23 -9.12
N SER A 100 -15.30 14.66 -10.16
CA SER A 100 -15.83 14.73 -11.52
C SER A 100 -17.04 13.80 -11.76
N LEU A 101 -17.30 12.88 -10.84
CA LEU A 101 -18.48 12.03 -10.84
C LEU A 101 -19.65 12.72 -10.13
N THR A 102 -20.86 12.53 -10.64
CA THR A 102 -22.07 12.91 -9.90
C THR A 102 -22.23 12.02 -8.67
N HIS A 103 -22.95 12.48 -7.65
CA HIS A 103 -23.23 11.68 -6.44
C HIS A 103 -23.85 10.32 -6.79
N GLY A 104 -24.79 10.26 -7.74
CA GLY A 104 -25.38 9.01 -8.20
C GLY A 104 -24.37 8.04 -8.84
N HIS A 105 -23.39 8.55 -9.58
CA HIS A 105 -22.31 7.72 -10.14
C HIS A 105 -21.33 7.24 -9.07
N LEU A 106 -21.02 8.06 -8.06
CA LEU A 106 -20.19 7.64 -6.93
C LEU A 106 -20.84 6.52 -6.11
N VAL A 107 -22.15 6.63 -5.83
CA VAL A 107 -22.92 5.59 -5.14
C VAL A 107 -22.92 4.29 -5.94
N ARG A 108 -23.12 4.37 -7.26
CA ARG A 108 -23.09 3.20 -8.15
C ARG A 108 -21.71 2.56 -8.24
N LEU A 109 -20.64 3.36 -8.24
CA LEU A 109 -19.26 2.88 -8.16
C LEU A 109 -19.04 2.10 -6.87
N ALA A 110 -19.35 2.72 -5.72
CA ALA A 110 -19.20 2.10 -4.40
C ALA A 110 -19.99 0.79 -4.32
N HIS A 111 -21.25 0.80 -4.75
CA HIS A 111 -22.10 -0.40 -4.77
C HIS A 111 -21.52 -1.50 -5.66
N SER A 112 -20.98 -1.16 -6.83
CA SER A 112 -20.37 -2.13 -7.75
C SER A 112 -19.10 -2.75 -7.16
N LEU A 113 -18.27 -1.95 -6.47
CA LEU A 113 -17.08 -2.42 -5.75
C LEU A 113 -17.46 -3.32 -4.57
N VAL A 114 -18.41 -2.90 -3.73
CA VAL A 114 -18.94 -3.71 -2.61
C VAL A 114 -19.50 -5.02 -3.12
N THR A 115 -20.25 -5.01 -4.22
CA THR A 115 -20.78 -6.23 -4.83
C THR A 115 -19.67 -7.21 -5.23
N VAL A 116 -18.57 -6.73 -5.82
CA VAL A 116 -17.43 -7.59 -6.19
C VAL A 116 -16.70 -8.12 -4.97
N ILE A 117 -16.58 -7.29 -3.94
CA ILE A 117 -16.05 -7.70 -2.64
C ILE A 117 -16.93 -8.80 -2.04
N GLU A 118 -18.25 -8.63 -1.98
CA GLU A 118 -19.19 -9.65 -1.49
C GLU A 118 -19.05 -10.98 -2.22
N ILE A 119 -18.93 -10.97 -3.55
CA ILE A 119 -18.67 -12.19 -4.34
C ILE A 119 -17.36 -12.85 -3.91
N SER A 120 -16.34 -12.04 -3.62
CA SER A 120 -15.04 -12.52 -3.15
C SER A 120 -15.06 -12.96 -1.69
N LEU A 121 -16.04 -12.47 -0.90
CA LEU A 121 -16.28 -12.84 0.50
C LEU A 121 -17.06 -14.16 0.63
N ASP A 122 -17.95 -14.43 -0.31
CA ASP A 122 -18.88 -15.58 -0.32
C ASP A 122 -18.23 -16.84 -0.95
N VAL A 123 -17.08 -17.22 -0.42
CA VAL A 123 -16.31 -18.40 -0.84
C VAL A 123 -15.92 -19.23 0.37
N ALA A 124 -15.87 -20.55 0.20
CA ALA A 124 -15.44 -21.46 1.26
C ALA A 124 -13.94 -21.28 1.55
N GLU A 125 -13.52 -21.47 2.81
CA GLU A 125 -12.11 -21.34 3.23
C GLU A 125 -11.15 -22.27 2.46
N SER A 126 -11.65 -23.37 1.88
CA SER A 126 -10.85 -24.28 1.05
C SER A 126 -10.51 -23.74 -0.35
N VAL A 127 -11.12 -22.62 -0.77
CA VAL A 127 -10.88 -22.01 -2.07
C VAL A 127 -9.53 -21.31 -2.06
N THR A 128 -8.63 -21.75 -2.95
CA THR A 128 -7.26 -21.23 -3.07
C THR A 128 -7.14 -20.11 -4.09
N GLU A 129 -8.11 -19.96 -5.00
CA GLU A 129 -8.09 -18.96 -6.06
C GLU A 129 -9.27 -17.99 -5.93
N MET A 130 -9.00 -16.70 -6.13
CA MET A 130 -10.05 -15.68 -6.08
C MET A 130 -11.01 -15.83 -7.27
N PRO A 131 -12.34 -15.72 -7.07
CA PRO A 131 -13.30 -15.74 -8.18
C PRO A 131 -13.05 -14.63 -9.22
N ILE A 132 -12.64 -13.46 -8.73
CA ILE A 132 -12.19 -12.32 -9.53
C ILE A 132 -10.79 -11.99 -9.03
N GLY A 133 -9.77 -12.31 -9.84
CA GLY A 133 -8.35 -12.23 -9.47
C GLY A 133 -7.81 -10.80 -9.36
N SER A 134 -8.38 -9.98 -8.48
CA SER A 134 -7.92 -8.62 -8.24
C SER A 134 -8.16 -8.16 -6.80
N LEU A 135 -7.16 -7.51 -6.22
CA LEU A 135 -7.25 -6.82 -4.93
C LEU A 135 -7.65 -5.34 -5.07
N LEU A 136 -7.73 -4.82 -6.31
CA LEU A 136 -8.09 -3.43 -6.57
C LEU A 136 -9.48 -3.02 -6.07
N PRO A 137 -10.52 -3.88 -6.01
CA PRO A 137 -11.80 -3.48 -5.45
C PRO A 137 -11.69 -2.86 -4.05
N TRP A 138 -10.82 -3.40 -3.20
CA TRP A 138 -10.54 -2.91 -1.85
C TRP A 138 -9.85 -1.53 -1.87
N LYS A 139 -8.80 -1.39 -2.69
CA LYS A 139 -8.06 -0.13 -2.86
C LYS A 139 -8.96 0.99 -3.41
N LEU A 140 -9.78 0.67 -4.40
CA LEU A 140 -10.71 1.62 -5.02
C LEU A 140 -11.83 2.01 -4.06
N LEU A 141 -12.39 1.05 -3.31
CA LEU A 141 -13.41 1.34 -2.30
C LEU A 141 -12.85 2.24 -1.20
N TYR A 142 -11.62 2.00 -0.74
CA TYR A 142 -10.95 2.90 0.21
C TYR A 142 -10.91 4.33 -0.32
N ARG A 143 -10.51 4.55 -1.58
CA ARG A 143 -10.41 5.90 -2.16
C ARG A 143 -11.78 6.59 -2.21
N VAL A 144 -12.84 5.86 -2.57
CA VAL A 144 -14.20 6.40 -2.58
C VAL A 144 -14.68 6.74 -1.17
N LEU A 145 -14.48 5.85 -0.20
CA LEU A 145 -14.86 6.11 1.20
C LEU A 145 -14.07 7.28 1.80
N ARG A 146 -12.76 7.35 1.53
CA ARG A 146 -11.90 8.43 2.01
C ARG A 146 -12.33 9.79 1.45
N PHE A 147 -12.72 9.82 0.18
CA PHE A 147 -13.28 11.03 -0.44
C PHE A 147 -14.57 11.48 0.23
N GLU A 148 -15.48 10.55 0.54
CA GLU A 148 -16.74 10.86 1.22
C GLU A 148 -16.48 11.34 2.65
N GLU A 149 -15.59 10.69 3.40
CA GLU A 149 -15.17 11.10 4.75
C GLU A 149 -14.64 12.53 4.78
N ILE A 150 -13.74 12.88 3.85
CA ILE A 150 -13.20 14.24 3.74
C ILE A 150 -14.31 15.23 3.40
N SER A 151 -15.22 14.87 2.50
CA SER A 151 -16.36 15.72 2.13
C SER A 151 -17.29 15.98 3.31
N CYS A 152 -17.56 14.96 4.14
CA CYS A 152 -18.32 15.08 5.37
C CYS A 152 -17.62 15.97 6.40
N ASP A 153 -16.32 15.79 6.62
CA ASP A 153 -15.52 16.60 7.56
C ASP A 153 -15.57 18.09 7.17
N LEU A 154 -15.40 18.39 5.88
CA LEU A 154 -15.47 19.76 5.35
C LEU A 154 -16.86 20.39 5.52
N ASN A 155 -17.93 19.60 5.38
CA ASN A 155 -19.30 20.09 5.60
C ASN A 155 -19.56 20.37 7.09
N LYS A 156 -19.16 19.46 7.98
CA LYS A 156 -19.23 19.67 9.44
C LYS A 156 -18.49 20.94 9.88
N GLN A 157 -17.32 21.21 9.32
CA GLN A 157 -16.54 22.42 9.60
C GLN A 157 -17.24 23.70 9.13
N LYS A 158 -17.94 23.67 7.98
CA LYS A 158 -18.73 24.81 7.50
C LYS A 158 -19.92 25.09 8.41
N ASP A 159 -20.60 24.05 8.87
CA ASP A 159 -21.75 24.19 9.78
C ASP A 159 -21.30 24.73 11.15
N LEU A 160 -20.18 24.24 11.68
CA LEU A 160 -19.55 24.74 12.92
C LEU A 160 -19.12 26.21 12.83
N ASN A 161 -18.61 26.66 11.68
CA ASN A 161 -18.24 28.06 11.47
C ASN A 161 -19.46 28.99 11.35
N GLN A 162 -20.67 28.44 11.15
CA GLN A 162 -21.93 29.20 11.13
C GLN A 162 -22.64 29.20 12.50
N GLU A 163 -22.40 28.18 13.33
CA GLU A 163 -22.94 28.08 14.69
C GLU A 163 -21.82 28.08 15.73
N SER A 164 -21.32 29.27 16.09
CA SER A 164 -20.52 29.41 17.31
C SER A 164 -21.42 29.12 18.52
N LEU A 165 -21.16 28.04 19.25
CA LEU A 165 -21.09 27.97 20.72
C LEU A 165 -20.92 26.51 21.18
N GLN A 166 -19.82 26.28 21.92
CA GLN A 166 -19.67 25.24 22.96
C GLN A 166 -20.09 23.82 22.58
N ARG A 167 -19.18 23.07 21.94
CA ARG A 167 -19.13 21.61 22.09
C ARG A 167 -17.84 21.21 22.77
N ASP A 168 -17.98 20.32 23.74
CA ASP A 168 -16.97 19.91 24.71
C ASP A 168 -15.69 19.40 24.01
N ALA A 169 -14.56 19.95 24.42
CA ALA A 169 -13.23 19.54 23.93
C ALA A 169 -12.97 18.03 24.12
N GLU A 170 -13.71 17.37 25.00
CA GLU A 170 -13.62 15.94 25.28
C GLU A 170 -14.20 15.06 24.16
N GLN A 171 -15.31 15.44 23.51
CA GLN A 171 -15.88 14.66 22.40
C GLN A 171 -15.03 14.76 21.12
N HIS A 172 -14.48 15.94 20.82
CA HIS A 172 -13.59 16.13 19.67
C HIS A 172 -12.32 15.30 19.82
N ASN A 173 -11.77 15.22 21.03
CA ASN A 173 -10.57 14.45 21.35
C ASN A 173 -10.81 12.92 21.30
N GLN A 174 -12.06 12.46 21.31
CA GLN A 174 -12.42 11.04 21.23
C GLN A 174 -12.67 10.60 19.79
N GLU A 175 -13.32 11.44 18.97
CA GLU A 175 -13.45 11.22 17.51
C GLU A 175 -12.08 11.23 16.81
N GLU A 176 -11.09 11.95 17.32
CA GLU A 176 -9.73 12.02 16.76
C GLU A 176 -8.93 10.71 16.99
N LYS A 177 -9.31 9.93 18.00
CA LYS A 177 -8.66 8.67 18.39
C LYS A 177 -9.20 7.45 17.67
N GLU A 178 -10.43 7.50 17.17
CA GLU A 178 -11.03 6.38 16.45
C GLU A 178 -10.49 6.28 15.02
N LEU A 179 -10.29 5.05 14.54
CA LEU A 179 -9.94 4.84 13.14
C LEU A 179 -11.11 5.23 12.24
N ARG A 180 -10.78 5.95 11.17
CA ARG A 180 -11.71 6.23 10.07
C ARG A 180 -12.26 4.92 9.49
N ASN A 181 -13.52 4.92 9.08
CA ASN A 181 -14.21 3.75 8.54
C ASN A 181 -13.51 3.19 7.29
N SER A 182 -12.93 4.06 6.46
CA SER A 182 -12.11 3.68 5.31
C SER A 182 -10.90 2.82 5.70
N LEU A 183 -10.24 3.16 6.81
CA LEU A 183 -9.09 2.40 7.31
C LEU A 183 -9.52 1.11 8.03
N LEU A 184 -10.62 1.15 8.80
CA LEU A 184 -11.21 -0.04 9.39
C LEU A 184 -11.61 -1.06 8.32
N MET A 185 -12.13 -0.60 7.18
CA MET A 185 -12.43 -1.44 6.03
C MET A 185 -11.16 -2.11 5.47
N LEU A 186 -10.04 -1.39 5.34
CA LEU A 186 -8.77 -1.98 4.89
C LEU A 186 -8.20 -3.00 5.89
N LYS A 187 -8.31 -2.73 7.19
CA LYS A 187 -7.93 -3.68 8.25
C LYS A 187 -8.74 -4.96 8.12
N GLN A 188 -10.06 -4.85 7.95
CA GLN A 188 -10.94 -5.99 7.77
C GLN A 188 -10.67 -6.74 6.44
N ALA A 189 -10.34 -6.00 5.37
CA ALA A 189 -9.95 -6.58 4.09
C ALA A 189 -8.71 -7.48 4.24
N HIS A 190 -7.68 -6.99 4.94
CA HIS A 190 -6.47 -7.78 5.21
C HIS A 190 -6.81 -9.06 5.97
N GLU A 191 -7.57 -8.97 7.07
CA GLU A 191 -7.93 -10.16 7.85
C GLU A 191 -8.72 -11.19 7.05
N TYR A 192 -9.66 -10.73 6.21
CA TYR A 192 -10.41 -11.65 5.36
C TYR A 192 -9.52 -12.34 4.32
N LEU A 193 -8.74 -11.56 3.57
CA LEU A 193 -7.83 -12.10 2.55
C LEU A 193 -6.79 -13.02 3.17
N GLY A 194 -6.37 -12.74 4.40
CA GLY A 194 -5.46 -13.56 5.19
C GLY A 194 -5.95 -14.98 5.44
N ARG A 195 -7.26 -15.19 5.64
CA ARG A 195 -7.84 -16.53 5.85
C ARG A 195 -7.63 -17.47 4.66
N HIS A 196 -7.53 -16.90 3.47
CA HIS A 196 -7.28 -17.62 2.22
C HIS A 196 -5.82 -17.49 1.75
N SER A 197 -4.96 -16.87 2.55
CA SER A 197 -3.57 -16.56 2.18
C SER A 197 -3.45 -15.68 0.91
N TRP A 198 -4.48 -14.88 0.60
CA TRP A 198 -4.55 -13.97 -0.57
C TRP A 198 -3.98 -12.58 -0.31
N CYS A 199 -3.66 -12.25 0.95
CA CYS A 199 -3.17 -10.93 1.33
C CYS A 199 -1.85 -10.55 0.62
N THR A 200 -1.06 -11.52 0.17
CA THR A 200 0.18 -11.27 -0.60
C THR A 200 0.04 -11.44 -2.11
N ASN A 201 -1.17 -11.64 -2.63
CA ASN A 201 -1.41 -11.66 -4.08
C ASN A 201 -0.97 -10.35 -4.75
N SER A 202 -0.63 -10.44 -6.03
CA SER A 202 -0.10 -9.32 -6.82
C SER A 202 1.13 -8.69 -6.16
N ASP A 203 2.05 -9.52 -5.69
CA ASP A 203 3.32 -9.10 -5.06
C ASP A 203 3.11 -8.17 -3.86
N GLY A 204 2.06 -8.46 -3.08
CA GLY A 204 1.72 -7.70 -1.87
C GLY A 204 1.18 -6.29 -2.12
N ALA A 205 0.72 -5.98 -3.34
CA ALA A 205 0.30 -4.63 -3.72
C ALA A 205 -0.73 -3.99 -2.76
N LEU A 206 -1.69 -4.77 -2.23
CA LEU A 206 -2.65 -4.25 -1.26
C LEU A 206 -2.00 -3.93 0.08
N LEU A 207 -1.11 -4.79 0.59
CA LEU A 207 -0.43 -4.55 1.87
C LEU A 207 0.51 -3.35 1.78
N LEU A 208 1.23 -3.19 0.66
CA LEU A 208 2.04 -2.01 0.40
C LEU A 208 1.18 -0.74 0.36
N PHE A 209 -0.01 -0.82 -0.23
CA PHE A 209 -0.97 0.28 -0.21
C PHE A 209 -1.48 0.59 1.20
N ILE A 210 -1.82 -0.42 2.00
CA ILE A 210 -2.24 -0.25 3.40
C ILE A 210 -1.13 0.40 4.21
N MET A 211 0.12 -0.08 4.10
CA MET A 211 1.27 0.52 4.80
C MET A 211 1.44 2.00 4.47
N MET A 212 1.34 2.38 3.19
CA MET A 212 1.41 3.78 2.76
C MET A 212 0.27 4.62 3.35
N VAL A 213 -0.95 4.09 3.38
CA VAL A 213 -2.11 4.78 3.98
C VAL A 213 -1.90 4.96 5.49
N VAL A 214 -1.46 3.90 6.18
CA VAL A 214 -1.23 3.92 7.62
C VAL A 214 -0.12 4.91 7.96
N GLU A 215 1.01 4.89 7.25
CA GLU A 215 2.12 5.83 7.44
C GLU A 215 1.62 7.28 7.37
N LYS A 216 0.80 7.61 6.37
CA LYS A 216 0.20 8.95 6.23
C LYS A 216 -0.77 9.29 7.37
N GLU A 217 -1.53 8.33 7.88
CA GLU A 217 -2.44 8.56 9.01
C GLU A 217 -1.70 8.67 10.36
N MET A 218 -0.48 8.15 10.46
CA MET A 218 0.39 8.31 11.64
C MET A 218 1.02 9.71 11.70
N GLU A 219 1.15 10.41 10.58
CA GLU A 219 1.72 11.76 10.53
C GLU A 219 0.92 12.75 11.42
N GLY A 220 1.60 13.33 12.42
CA GLY A 220 1.02 14.36 13.29
C GLY A 220 0.17 13.83 14.45
N ARG A 221 0.09 12.51 14.66
CA ARG A 221 -0.56 11.90 15.84
C ARG A 221 0.39 11.80 17.03
N SER A 222 -0.16 11.74 18.24
CA SER A 222 0.60 11.48 19.47
C SER A 222 0.89 9.98 19.65
N ASP A 223 1.94 9.62 20.38
CA ASP A 223 2.35 8.21 20.58
C ASP A 223 1.22 7.31 21.11
N ASP A 224 0.37 7.83 22.00
CA ASP A 224 -0.77 7.10 22.57
C ASP A 224 -1.82 6.75 21.51
N ASP A 225 -1.88 7.50 20.40
CA ASP A 225 -2.85 7.31 19.31
C ASP A 225 -2.30 6.41 18.18
N LEU A 226 -1.04 5.95 18.30
CA LEU A 226 -0.35 5.17 17.26
C LEU A 226 -0.46 3.65 17.45
N GLU A 227 -0.91 3.14 18.60
CA GLU A 227 -0.87 1.70 18.90
C GLU A 227 -1.62 0.86 17.84
N GLU A 228 -2.86 1.25 17.50
CA GLU A 228 -3.65 0.51 16.52
C GLU A 228 -3.09 0.64 15.09
N LEU A 229 -2.63 1.82 14.70
CA LEU A 229 -1.98 2.05 13.40
C LEU A 229 -0.70 1.24 13.27
N THR A 230 0.12 1.22 14.32
CA THR A 230 1.33 0.41 14.43
C THR A 230 1.01 -1.07 14.28
N SER A 231 -0.01 -1.57 14.98
CA SER A 231 -0.46 -2.96 14.85
C SER A 231 -0.85 -3.32 13.40
N ILE A 232 -1.59 -2.45 12.70
CA ILE A 232 -1.97 -2.67 11.30
C ILE A 232 -0.71 -2.69 10.41
N PHE A 233 0.22 -1.77 10.63
CA PHE A 233 1.47 -1.70 9.86
C PHE A 233 2.34 -2.94 10.08
N GLU A 234 2.57 -3.33 11.33
CA GLU A 234 3.36 -4.51 11.68
C GLU A 234 2.74 -5.80 11.12
N GLN A 235 1.40 -5.93 11.16
CA GLN A 235 0.70 -7.06 10.54
C GLN A 235 0.95 -7.12 9.03
N CYS A 236 0.97 -5.98 8.33
CA CYS A 236 1.33 -5.93 6.91
C CYS A 236 2.78 -6.37 6.66
N VAL A 237 3.72 -5.88 7.48
CA VAL A 237 5.14 -6.26 7.39
C VAL A 237 5.35 -7.75 7.67
N TYR A 238 4.61 -8.32 8.60
CA TYR A 238 4.68 -9.73 8.92
C TYR A 238 4.22 -10.61 7.75
N CYS A 239 3.07 -10.30 7.15
CA CYS A 239 2.59 -11.01 5.97
C CYS A 239 3.51 -10.81 4.74
N LEU A 240 4.01 -9.60 4.51
CA LEU A 240 4.90 -9.32 3.39
C LEU A 240 6.27 -9.99 3.54
N TYR A 241 6.92 -9.84 4.69
CA TYR A 241 8.37 -10.09 4.82
C TYR A 241 8.73 -11.07 5.94
N GLY A 242 7.76 -11.61 6.66
CA GLY A 242 7.99 -12.54 7.77
C GLY A 242 8.73 -11.91 8.94
N HIS A 243 8.60 -10.59 9.15
CA HIS A 243 9.22 -9.89 10.26
C HIS A 243 8.17 -9.56 11.34
N PRO A 244 8.41 -9.89 12.62
CA PRO A 244 9.56 -10.61 13.17
C PRO A 244 9.54 -12.11 12.83
N ASN A 245 10.72 -12.70 12.59
CA ASN A 245 10.83 -14.10 12.14
C ASN A 245 10.61 -15.13 13.27
N LYS A 246 10.77 -14.71 14.54
CA LYS A 246 10.56 -15.59 15.69
C LYS A 246 9.10 -15.57 16.11
N ARG A 247 8.42 -16.72 16.03
CA ARG A 247 7.02 -16.91 16.47
C ARG A 247 6.73 -16.36 17.88
N GLY A 248 7.67 -16.47 18.81
CA GLY A 248 7.51 -15.93 20.17
C GLY A 248 7.45 -14.40 20.27
N ARG A 249 7.90 -13.70 19.22
CA ARG A 249 7.90 -12.23 19.08
C ARG A 249 6.76 -11.72 18.20
N ALA A 250 6.08 -12.62 17.48
CA ALA A 250 4.93 -12.33 16.64
C ALA A 250 3.61 -12.69 17.34
N LYS A 251 3.58 -12.79 18.69
CA LYS A 251 2.39 -13.28 19.42
C LYS A 251 1.16 -12.38 19.28
N HIS A 252 1.38 -11.09 19.05
CA HIS A 252 0.33 -10.10 18.81
C HIS A 252 -0.10 -10.05 17.33
N LEU A 253 0.54 -10.83 16.46
CA LEU A 253 0.31 -10.86 15.02
C LEU A 253 -0.41 -12.15 14.61
N ASN A 254 -1.28 -12.03 13.61
CA ASN A 254 -2.02 -13.14 13.05
C ASN A 254 -1.20 -13.85 11.98
N ASP A 255 -1.06 -15.18 12.08
CA ASP A 255 -0.38 -15.99 11.07
C ASP A 255 -1.35 -16.40 9.95
N HIS A 256 -1.34 -15.63 8.87
CA HIS A 256 -2.14 -15.87 7.67
C HIS A 256 -1.56 -16.98 6.76
N ASN A 257 -0.40 -17.56 7.10
CA ASN A 257 0.30 -18.59 6.32
C ASN A 257 0.49 -18.22 4.83
N CYS A 258 0.58 -16.93 4.53
CA CYS A 258 0.73 -16.43 3.18
C CYS A 258 2.16 -16.59 2.67
N SER A 259 2.30 -16.63 1.33
CA SER A 259 3.62 -16.64 0.71
C SER A 259 4.26 -15.26 0.87
N GLN A 260 5.45 -15.22 1.45
CA GLN A 260 6.19 -13.97 1.66
C GLN A 260 6.64 -13.38 0.32
N VAL A 261 6.62 -12.06 0.27
CA VAL A 261 7.12 -11.23 -0.82
C VAL A 261 8.62 -10.97 -0.64
N THR A 262 9.34 -10.82 -1.74
CA THR A 262 10.77 -10.49 -1.68
C THR A 262 10.96 -9.06 -1.20
N LEU A 263 11.72 -8.88 -0.12
CA LEU A 263 12.16 -7.57 0.32
C LEU A 263 13.23 -7.04 -0.64
N THR A 264 13.00 -5.84 -1.18
CA THR A 264 13.96 -5.13 -2.05
C THR A 264 14.43 -3.84 -1.40
N TRP A 265 15.50 -3.23 -1.92
CA TRP A 265 16.00 -1.96 -1.40
C TRP A 265 14.92 -0.87 -1.46
N GLU A 266 14.21 -0.79 -2.59
CA GLU A 266 13.13 0.17 -2.84
C GLU A 266 11.96 0.02 -1.87
N ARG A 267 11.72 -1.20 -1.35
CA ARG A 267 10.63 -1.48 -0.41
C ARG A 267 11.08 -1.46 1.05
N SER A 268 12.38 -1.33 1.30
CA SER A 268 12.94 -1.42 2.66
C SER A 268 12.85 -0.14 3.46
N GLY A 269 12.70 1.02 2.79
CA GLY A 269 12.73 2.34 3.43
C GLY A 269 11.68 2.55 4.51
N THR A 270 10.41 2.38 4.16
CA THR A 270 9.28 2.53 5.10
C THR A 270 9.36 1.49 6.24
N VAL A 271 9.77 0.25 5.93
CA VAL A 271 9.99 -0.80 6.94
C VAL A 271 11.13 -0.40 7.89
N PHE A 272 12.23 0.13 7.35
CA PHE A 272 13.38 0.58 8.12
C PHE A 272 12.97 1.68 9.10
N HIS A 273 12.32 2.75 8.63
CA HIS A 273 11.93 3.87 9.49
C HIS A 273 10.96 3.50 10.60
N HIS A 274 10.09 2.52 10.35
CA HIS A 274 9.14 2.06 11.37
C HIS A 274 9.83 1.29 12.51
N PHE A 275 10.76 0.38 12.19
CA PHE A 275 11.40 -0.50 13.18
C PHE A 275 12.74 0.03 13.71
N ALA A 276 13.44 0.86 12.96
CA ALA A 276 14.65 1.52 13.41
C ALA A 276 14.30 2.55 14.48
N THR A 277 15.20 2.75 15.45
CA THR A 277 14.97 3.70 16.54
C THR A 277 14.80 5.11 15.98
N GLN A 278 13.73 5.82 16.37
CA GLN A 278 13.48 7.20 15.93
C GLN A 278 14.59 8.17 16.37
N SER A 279 15.24 7.88 17.50
CA SER A 279 16.45 8.57 17.94
C SER A 279 17.69 7.74 17.61
N VAL A 280 18.72 8.42 17.09
CA VAL A 280 20.04 7.84 16.90
C VAL A 280 20.65 7.61 18.29
N PRO A 281 20.95 6.36 18.69
CA PRO A 281 21.47 6.10 20.02
C PRO A 281 22.83 6.79 20.21
N GLU A 282 23.02 7.52 21.31
CA GLU A 282 24.34 8.06 21.65
C GLU A 282 25.29 6.97 22.16
N PHE A 283 26.59 7.27 22.19
CA PHE A 283 27.62 6.32 22.60
C PHE A 283 27.42 5.79 24.03
N ASP A 284 26.94 6.65 24.94
CA ASP A 284 26.64 6.36 26.34
C ASP A 284 25.16 6.02 26.59
N SER A 285 24.32 6.03 25.54
CA SER A 285 22.92 5.63 25.66
C SER A 285 22.82 4.22 26.23
N TYR A 286 21.86 4.05 27.15
CA TYR A 286 21.67 2.80 27.87
C TYR A 286 21.40 1.64 26.91
N LYS A 287 21.80 0.42 27.30
CA LYS A 287 21.69 -0.78 26.42
C LYS A 287 20.27 -1.13 25.99
N THR A 288 19.24 -0.63 26.67
CA THR A 288 17.83 -0.78 26.25
C THR A 288 17.43 0.20 25.15
N SER A 289 18.28 1.18 24.85
CA SER A 289 18.09 2.18 23.79
C SER A 289 18.74 1.77 22.46
N THR A 290 19.32 0.56 22.38
CA THR A 290 19.87 0.00 21.14
C THR A 290 18.82 -0.81 20.40
N VAL A 291 18.97 -0.97 19.08
CA VAL A 291 18.10 -1.86 18.30
C VAL A 291 18.01 -3.26 18.92
N THR A 292 16.81 -3.83 18.96
CA THR A 292 16.61 -5.17 19.51
C THR A 292 17.23 -6.24 18.60
N ALA A 293 17.43 -7.46 19.09
CA ALA A 293 17.97 -8.55 18.27
C ALA A 293 17.09 -8.91 17.06
N ASP A 294 15.77 -8.68 17.15
CA ASP A 294 14.87 -8.94 16.02
C ASP A 294 14.97 -7.82 14.98
N VAL A 295 15.05 -6.55 15.42
CA VAL A 295 15.31 -5.40 14.54
C VAL A 295 16.69 -5.54 13.88
N GLU A 296 17.73 -5.97 14.59
CA GLU A 296 19.04 -6.24 13.99
C GLU A 296 18.97 -7.27 12.85
N ASN A 297 18.16 -8.33 13.00
CA ASN A 297 17.98 -9.31 11.95
C ASN A 297 17.36 -8.69 10.68
N LEU A 298 16.36 -7.83 10.86
CA LEU A 298 15.77 -7.04 9.78
C LEU A 298 16.82 -6.13 9.12
N LEU A 299 17.56 -5.37 9.93
CA LEU A 299 18.61 -4.46 9.43
C LEU A 299 19.67 -5.22 8.64
N ARG A 300 20.07 -6.42 9.05
CA ARG A 300 20.98 -7.27 8.27
C ARG A 300 20.42 -7.71 6.92
N ARG A 301 19.12 -8.00 6.85
CA ARG A 301 18.45 -8.31 5.57
C ARG A 301 18.46 -7.08 4.67
N ILE A 302 18.20 -5.89 5.20
CA ILE A 302 18.24 -4.62 4.46
C ILE A 302 19.67 -4.29 4.03
N PHE A 303 20.67 -4.54 4.88
CA PHE A 303 22.09 -4.35 4.57
C PHE A 303 22.54 -5.14 3.34
N ALA A 304 22.04 -6.37 3.18
CA ALA A 304 22.34 -7.20 2.00
C ALA A 304 21.75 -6.64 0.69
N LEU A 305 20.83 -5.67 0.78
CA LEU A 305 20.16 -5.04 -0.36
C LEU A 305 20.78 -3.68 -0.73
N VAL A 306 21.77 -3.18 0.03
CA VAL A 306 22.39 -1.88 -0.24
C VAL A 306 23.02 -1.87 -1.65
N PRO A 307 22.63 -0.93 -2.53
CA PRO A 307 23.18 -0.85 -3.88
C PRO A 307 24.69 -0.70 -3.87
N GLU A 308 25.36 -1.42 -4.77
CA GLU A 308 26.83 -1.51 -4.81
C GLU A 308 27.50 -0.12 -4.87
N LYS A 309 26.94 0.80 -5.66
CA LYS A 309 27.42 2.18 -5.85
C LYS A 309 27.48 3.03 -4.58
N ILE A 310 26.67 2.70 -3.57
CA ILE A 310 26.62 3.41 -2.29
C ILE A 310 27.15 2.53 -1.15
N ASN A 311 27.69 1.36 -1.48
CA ASN A 311 28.24 0.44 -0.51
C ASN A 311 29.64 0.93 -0.08
N PRO A 312 29.83 1.32 1.20
CA PRO A 312 31.11 1.81 1.70
C PRO A 312 32.22 0.76 1.62
N ASN A 313 31.90 -0.53 1.43
CA ASN A 313 32.89 -1.58 1.21
C ASN A 313 33.81 -1.30 0.02
N GLN A 314 33.35 -0.54 -0.98
CA GLN A 314 34.18 -0.14 -2.13
C GLN A 314 35.39 0.71 -1.71
N GLY A 315 35.29 1.48 -0.63
CA GLY A 315 36.37 2.33 -0.11
C GLY A 315 37.17 1.72 1.04
N LEU A 316 36.77 0.54 1.55
CA LEU A 316 37.35 -0.03 2.78
C LEU A 316 38.85 -0.29 2.66
N ALA A 317 39.32 -0.88 1.56
CA ALA A 317 40.74 -1.17 1.38
C ALA A 317 41.60 0.10 1.46
N ALA A 318 41.19 1.17 0.76
CA ALA A 318 41.90 2.44 0.79
C ALA A 318 41.87 3.11 2.17
N ILE A 319 40.75 2.99 2.90
CA ILE A 319 40.64 3.49 4.28
C ILE A 319 41.55 2.67 5.21
N THR A 320 41.56 1.35 5.08
CA THR A 320 42.44 0.46 5.86
C THR A 320 43.90 0.77 5.61
N ASP A 321 44.32 0.87 4.35
CA ASP A 321 45.70 1.20 3.97
C ASP A 321 46.15 2.53 4.57
N TYR A 322 45.26 3.53 4.62
CA TYR A 322 45.54 4.81 5.26
C TYR A 322 45.65 4.69 6.79
N ILE A 323 44.72 3.99 7.44
CA ILE A 323 44.73 3.78 8.90
C ILE A 323 46.00 3.02 9.33
N GLU A 324 46.43 2.05 8.54
CA GLU A 324 47.62 1.23 8.79
C GLU A 324 48.94 1.94 8.42
N GLY A 325 48.86 3.15 7.84
CA GLY A 325 50.03 3.94 7.44
C GLY A 325 50.70 3.46 6.14
N SER A 326 50.05 2.54 5.42
CA SER A 326 50.48 2.05 4.10
C SER A 326 50.19 3.06 2.98
N ALA A 327 49.31 4.04 3.21
CA ALA A 327 49.02 5.14 2.30
C ALA A 327 49.12 6.51 2.99
N ASN A 328 49.72 7.51 2.32
CA ASN A 328 49.98 8.86 2.87
C ASN A 328 48.77 9.81 2.79
N SER A 329 47.69 9.39 2.12
CA SER A 329 46.45 10.15 2.01
C SER A 329 45.30 9.20 1.72
N VAL A 330 44.15 9.40 2.37
CA VAL A 330 42.90 8.84 1.85
C VAL A 330 42.62 9.60 0.55
N SER A 331 42.63 8.91 -0.59
CA SER A 331 42.01 9.46 -1.80
C SER A 331 40.61 9.84 -1.38
N THR A 332 40.33 11.15 -1.34
CA THR A 332 39.20 11.81 -0.69
C THR A 332 38.06 10.82 -0.50
N ILE A 333 37.74 10.42 0.74
CA ILE A 333 36.44 9.75 0.98
C ILE A 333 35.48 10.69 0.29
N PRO A 334 34.85 10.31 -0.83
CA PRO A 334 33.94 11.22 -1.49
C PRO A 334 32.99 11.60 -0.37
N ALA A 335 32.82 12.90 -0.08
CA ALA A 335 31.69 13.30 0.74
C ALA A 335 30.53 12.59 0.07
N MET A 336 30.05 11.49 0.68
CA MET A 336 29.17 10.55 0.02
C MET A 336 27.88 11.34 -0.07
N THR A 337 27.79 12.16 -1.10
CA THR A 337 26.57 12.77 -1.54
C THR A 337 25.91 11.60 -2.20
N ILE A 338 25.29 10.78 -1.36
CA ILE A 338 24.57 9.59 -1.77
C ILE A 338 23.51 10.13 -2.71
N ASP A 339 23.57 9.67 -3.96
CA ASP A 339 22.58 10.05 -4.94
C ASP A 339 21.21 9.71 -4.34
N LYS A 340 20.32 10.71 -4.25
CA LYS A 340 18.97 10.51 -3.72
C LYS A 340 18.21 9.44 -4.51
N ASN A 341 18.59 9.19 -5.77
CA ASN A 341 18.00 8.11 -6.56
C ASN A 341 18.48 6.71 -6.09
N LEU A 342 19.66 6.63 -5.46
CA LEU A 342 20.23 5.38 -4.94
C LEU A 342 19.85 5.13 -3.47
N ASP A 343 19.54 6.18 -2.70
CA ASP A 343 19.02 6.09 -1.34
C ASP A 343 17.86 7.07 -1.12
N PRO A 344 16.67 6.79 -1.70
CA PRO A 344 15.53 7.71 -1.66
C PRO A 344 14.99 7.94 -0.25
N TYR A 345 15.26 7.02 0.66
CA TYR A 345 14.82 7.07 2.04
C TYR A 345 15.91 7.59 2.99
N ASN A 346 17.12 7.89 2.51
CA ASN A 346 18.25 8.33 3.33
C ASN A 346 18.56 7.37 4.51
N ILE A 347 18.42 6.06 4.28
CA ILE A 347 18.55 5.05 5.34
C ILE A 347 19.93 4.42 5.41
N SER A 348 20.75 4.54 4.36
CA SER A 348 22.03 3.81 4.28
C SER A 348 22.97 4.16 5.43
N GLY A 349 23.25 5.45 5.66
CA GLY A 349 24.13 5.89 6.75
C GLY A 349 23.62 5.45 8.13
N LEU A 350 22.32 5.60 8.37
CA LEU A 350 21.69 5.21 9.62
C LEU A 350 21.72 3.69 9.82
N LEU A 351 21.56 2.91 8.76
CA LEU A 351 21.67 1.45 8.77
C LEU A 351 23.05 0.97 9.25
N TYR A 352 24.14 1.52 8.70
CA TYR A 352 25.49 1.19 9.15
C TYR A 352 25.71 1.62 10.61
N TYR A 353 25.21 2.79 10.98
CA TYR A 353 25.32 3.30 12.35
C TYR A 353 24.65 2.38 13.36
N LEU A 354 23.38 2.02 13.14
CA LEU A 354 22.58 1.21 14.06
C LEU A 354 23.14 -0.21 14.21
N LEU A 355 23.60 -0.82 13.11
CA LEU A 355 24.29 -2.11 13.16
C LEU A 355 25.62 -2.01 13.94
N GLY A 356 26.39 -0.95 13.70
CA GLY A 356 27.63 -0.67 14.43
C GLY A 356 27.40 -0.52 15.93
N ASP A 357 26.43 0.31 16.32
CA ASP A 357 26.04 0.53 17.72
C ASP A 357 25.63 -0.78 18.41
N PHE A 358 24.76 -1.56 17.77
CA PHE A 358 24.32 -2.86 18.27
C PHE A 358 25.50 -3.80 18.56
N TYR A 359 26.41 -3.97 17.61
CA TYR A 359 27.55 -4.87 17.76
C TYR A 359 28.58 -4.34 18.75
N PHE A 360 28.81 -3.03 18.78
CA PHE A 360 29.71 -2.40 19.73
C PHE A 360 29.23 -2.64 21.18
N LYS A 361 27.96 -2.32 21.47
CA LYS A 361 27.37 -2.50 22.81
C LYS A 361 27.17 -3.98 23.17
N SER A 362 26.93 -4.85 22.19
CA SER A 362 26.82 -6.30 22.40
C SER A 362 28.16 -6.99 22.70
N ARG A 363 29.29 -6.47 22.22
CA ARG A 363 30.64 -6.99 22.53
C ARG A 363 31.11 -6.55 23.92
N ASN A 364 30.64 -5.41 24.43
CA ASN A 364 30.88 -4.92 25.78
C ASN A 364 30.01 -5.63 26.85
N LYS A 365 29.78 -6.93 26.72
CA LYS A 365 29.27 -7.74 27.84
C LYS A 365 30.40 -7.80 28.88
N PRO A 366 30.24 -7.25 30.11
CA PRO A 366 31.12 -7.67 31.18
C PRO A 366 30.93 -9.19 31.27
N LYS A 367 32.02 -9.94 31.06
CA LYS A 367 32.05 -11.31 31.55
C LYS A 367 31.67 -11.19 33.03
N GLN A 368 30.51 -11.70 33.43
CA GLN A 368 30.33 -12.12 34.81
C GLN A 368 31.35 -13.24 35.01
N SER A 369 32.60 -12.85 35.27
CA SER A 369 33.54 -13.68 35.98
C SER A 369 32.88 -13.95 37.31
N ASN A 370 32.56 -15.22 37.54
CA ASN A 370 32.33 -15.76 38.86
C ASN A 370 33.41 -15.21 39.80
N PHE A 371 33.08 -14.18 40.57
CA PHE A 371 33.73 -13.94 41.85
C PHE A 371 32.88 -14.68 42.88
N THR A 372 33.08 -15.99 42.91
CA THR A 372 33.01 -16.75 44.15
C THR A 372 34.25 -16.42 44.95
N SER A 373 34.08 -15.69 46.05
CA SER A 373 34.72 -15.90 47.36
C SER A 373 34.17 -14.86 48.34
#